data_AF-A0A143BA52-F1
#
_entry.id   AF-A0A143BA52-F1
#
_cell.length_a   1.000
_cell.length_b   1.000
_cell.length_c   1.000
_cell.angle_alpha   90.00
_cell.angle_beta   90.00
_cell.angle_gamma   90.00
#
_symmetry.space_group_name_H-M   'P 1'
#
loop_
_entity.id
_entity.type
_entity.pdbx_description
1 polymer ?
#
loop_
_entity_poly.entity_id
_entity_poly.type
_entity_poly.pdbx_seq_one_letter_code
_entity_poly.pdbx_strand_id
1 'polypeptide(L)'
;MNIATRFALLVLILVVSASLASAAPFTGYRLLKISAADQRAVIQQPDGALKAIGTGDGVDGARVTEIAEGRVVLEGKDGETVVVRLEKGRQRIETYQRLGESAPPMTVPADGDAGLALPSGSGARQ
;
A
#
# COMPACT_ATOMS: atom_id res chain seq x y z
N MET A 1 27.41 40.64 -12.89
CA MET A 1 27.19 39.20 -12.66
C MET A 1 27.72 38.46 -13.88
N ASN A 2 28.82 37.72 -13.73
CA ASN A 2 29.63 37.25 -14.86
C ASN A 2 28.98 36.03 -15.52
N ILE A 3 29.17 35.86 -16.83
CA ILE A 3 28.67 34.72 -17.61
C ILE A 3 29.12 33.38 -17.02
N ALA A 4 30.36 33.30 -16.53
CA ALA A 4 30.90 32.12 -15.85
C ALA A 4 30.11 31.77 -14.58
N THR A 5 29.68 32.77 -13.81
CA THR A 5 28.87 32.57 -12.59
C THR A 5 27.48 32.04 -12.93
N ARG A 6 26.87 32.51 -14.03
CA ARG A 6 25.57 32.01 -14.50
C ARG A 6 25.66 30.57 -15.01
N PHE A 7 26.75 30.22 -15.69
CA PHE A 7 26.97 28.85 -16.20
C PHE A 7 27.21 27.85 -15.07
N ALA A 8 28.04 28.23 -14.08
CA ALA A 8 28.29 27.41 -12.91
C ALA A 8 27.01 27.15 -12.08
N LEU A 9 26.16 28.17 -11.93
CA LEU A 9 24.88 28.02 -11.23
C LEU A 9 23.92 27.06 -11.97
N LEU A 10 23.89 27.13 -13.31
CA LEU A 10 23.00 26.30 -14.12
C LEU A 10 23.43 24.83 -14.12
N VAL A 11 24.75 24.56 -14.16
CA VAL A 11 25.30 23.20 -14.01
C VAL A 11 25.01 22.65 -12.61
N LEU A 12 25.14 23.48 -11.57
CA LEU A 12 24.86 23.07 -10.19
C LEU A 12 23.38 22.68 -10.00
N ILE A 13 22.44 23.46 -10.56
CA ILE A 13 21.00 23.16 -10.51
C ILE A 13 20.68 21.85 -11.24
N LEU A 14 21.34 21.57 -12.36
CA LEU A 14 21.15 20.34 -13.12
C LEU A 14 21.57 19.09 -12.32
N VAL A 15 22.68 19.18 -11.56
CA VAL A 15 23.19 18.04 -10.77
C VAL A 15 22.29 17.72 -9.57
N VAL A 16 21.72 18.72 -8.91
CA VAL A 16 20.84 18.52 -7.74
C VAL A 16 19.48 17.90 -8.14
N SER A 17 19.07 18.08 -9.39
CA SER A 17 17.78 17.58 -9.89
C SER A 17 17.74 16.06 -10.06
N ALA A 18 18.90 15.39 -10.14
CA ALA A 18 18.98 13.94 -10.40
C ALA A 18 18.75 13.07 -9.14
N SER A 19 18.77 13.65 -7.93
CA SER A 19 18.77 12.89 -6.68
C SER A 19 17.39 12.61 -6.07
N LEU A 20 16.31 13.09 -6.68
CA LEU A 20 14.94 12.97 -6.15
C LEU A 20 14.16 11.75 -6.66
N ALA A 21 14.85 10.77 -7.24
CA ALA A 21 14.23 9.49 -7.57
C ALA A 21 13.94 8.70 -6.28
N SER A 22 12.78 8.96 -5.67
CA SER A 22 12.19 8.07 -4.67
C SER A 22 12.06 6.69 -5.32
N ALA A 23 12.82 5.72 -4.83
CA ALA A 23 12.75 4.36 -5.31
C ALA A 23 11.39 3.79 -4.90
N ALA A 24 10.47 3.72 -5.85
CA ALA A 24 9.21 3.03 -5.62
C ALA A 24 9.52 1.57 -5.22
N PRO A 25 8.85 0.99 -4.21
CA PRO A 25 8.97 -0.43 -3.94
C PRO A 25 8.71 -1.22 -5.23
N PHE A 26 9.45 -2.31 -5.44
CA PHE A 26 9.41 -3.12 -6.66
C PHE A 26 10.15 -2.54 -7.89
N THR A 27 10.95 -1.48 -7.71
CA THR A 27 11.82 -0.94 -8.78
C THR A 27 12.90 -1.97 -9.16
N GLY A 28 12.94 -2.36 -10.44
CA GLY A 28 13.92 -3.32 -10.96
C GLY A 28 13.48 -4.79 -10.93
N TYR A 29 12.29 -5.08 -10.38
CA TYR A 29 11.69 -6.41 -10.48
C TYR A 29 10.84 -6.54 -11.74
N ARG A 30 10.96 -7.68 -12.43
CA ARG A 30 10.16 -7.98 -13.62
C ARG A 30 9.22 -9.15 -13.38
N LEU A 31 7.93 -8.93 -13.53
CA LEU A 31 6.92 -9.98 -13.46
C LEU A 31 6.89 -10.74 -14.79
N LEU A 32 7.24 -12.03 -14.74
CA LEU A 32 7.36 -12.86 -15.94
C LEU A 32 6.09 -13.70 -16.18
N LYS A 33 5.51 -14.22 -15.10
CA LYS A 33 4.35 -15.11 -15.18
C LYS A 33 3.49 -15.01 -13.92
N ILE A 34 2.19 -15.18 -14.09
CA ILE A 34 1.22 -15.26 -13.01
C ILE A 34 0.43 -16.56 -13.18
N SER A 35 0.27 -17.32 -12.10
CA SER A 35 -0.68 -18.42 -11.98
C SER A 35 -1.68 -18.07 -10.90
N ALA A 36 -2.85 -17.57 -11.31
CA ALA A 36 -3.92 -17.24 -10.39
C ALA A 36 -4.49 -18.50 -9.69
N ALA A 37 -4.53 -19.63 -10.40
CA ALA A 37 -5.00 -20.90 -9.86
C ALA A 37 -4.14 -21.39 -8.68
N ASP A 38 -2.83 -21.20 -8.77
CA ASP A 38 -1.88 -21.63 -7.73
C ASP A 38 -1.56 -20.52 -6.72
N GLN A 39 -2.15 -19.33 -6.89
CA GLN A 39 -1.78 -18.10 -6.17
C GLN A 39 -0.26 -17.88 -6.15
N ARG A 40 0.37 -18.00 -7.31
CA ARG A 40 1.83 -17.87 -7.48
C ARG A 40 2.20 -16.97 -8.65
N ALA A 41 3.33 -16.30 -8.53
CA ALA A 41 3.92 -15.50 -9.59
C ALA A 41 5.42 -15.79 -9.69
N VAL A 42 5.98 -15.63 -10.89
CA VAL A 42 7.42 -15.71 -11.13
C VAL A 42 7.93 -14.32 -11.41
N ILE A 43 8.87 -13.87 -10.59
CA ILE A 43 9.53 -12.58 -10.71
C ILE A 43 11.01 -12.79 -11.07
N GLN A 44 11.54 -11.87 -11.86
CA GLN A 44 12.96 -11.67 -12.04
C GLN A 44 13.41 -10.58 -11.08
N GLN A 45 14.44 -10.87 -10.29
CA GLN A 45 15.05 -9.96 -9.35
C GLN A 45 16.06 -9.03 -10.07
N PRO A 46 16.49 -7.92 -9.46
CA PRO A 46 17.44 -6.98 -10.06
C PRO A 46 18.80 -7.60 -10.42
N ASP A 47 19.21 -8.66 -9.73
CA ASP A 47 20.41 -9.45 -10.02
C ASP A 47 20.22 -10.44 -11.20
N GLY A 48 19.02 -10.49 -11.78
CA GLY A 48 18.64 -11.39 -12.86
C GLY A 48 18.12 -12.75 -12.38
N ALA A 49 18.15 -13.05 -11.09
CA ALA A 49 17.68 -14.33 -10.54
C ALA A 49 16.17 -14.47 -10.68
N LEU A 50 15.71 -15.70 -10.90
CA LEU A 50 14.29 -16.02 -10.99
C LEU A 50 13.80 -16.55 -9.66
N LYS A 51 12.71 -15.98 -9.16
CA LYS A 51 12.09 -16.40 -7.91
C LYS A 51 10.59 -16.56 -8.09
N ALA A 52 10.06 -17.70 -7.64
CA ALA A 52 8.63 -17.87 -7.46
C ALA A 52 8.21 -17.26 -6.13
N ILE A 53 7.12 -16.50 -6.15
CA ILE A 53 6.52 -15.85 -4.98
C ILE A 53 5.04 -16.25 -4.90
N GLY A 54 4.52 -16.36 -3.69
CA GLY A 54 3.11 -16.61 -3.39
C GLY A 54 2.55 -15.58 -2.41
N THR A 55 1.24 -15.70 -2.13
CA THR A 55 0.58 -14.89 -1.10
C THR A 55 1.29 -15.07 0.25
N GLY A 56 1.60 -13.95 0.92
CA GLY A 56 2.30 -13.90 2.20
C GLY A 56 3.83 -13.77 2.09
N ASP A 57 4.42 -14.00 0.91
CA ASP A 57 5.86 -13.87 0.71
C ASP A 57 6.31 -12.39 0.77
N GLY A 58 7.54 -12.20 1.24
CA GLY A 58 8.21 -10.90 1.24
C GLY A 58 9.03 -10.66 -0.02
N VAL A 59 8.85 -9.49 -0.63
CA VAL A 59 9.62 -9.01 -1.78
C VAL A 59 9.96 -7.54 -1.55
N ASP A 60 11.25 -7.22 -1.48
CA ASP A 60 11.76 -5.84 -1.37
C ASP A 60 11.12 -5.00 -0.25
N GLY A 61 10.90 -5.64 0.91
CA GLY A 61 10.25 -4.98 2.05
C GLY A 61 8.73 -4.87 1.96
N ALA A 62 8.10 -5.26 0.85
CA ALA A 62 6.65 -5.42 0.73
C ALA A 62 6.23 -6.88 0.91
N ARG A 63 4.98 -7.12 1.31
CA ARG A 63 4.36 -8.44 1.43
C ARG A 63 3.34 -8.64 0.32
N VAL A 64 3.36 -9.79 -0.33
CA VAL A 64 2.33 -10.15 -1.32
C VAL A 64 1.02 -10.42 -0.59
N THR A 65 -0.03 -9.66 -0.91
CA THR A 65 -1.34 -9.80 -0.27
C THR A 65 -2.36 -10.47 -1.17
N GLU A 66 -2.24 -10.31 -2.49
CA GLU A 66 -3.15 -10.92 -3.47
C GLU A 66 -2.40 -11.27 -4.76
N ILE A 67 -2.68 -12.44 -5.31
CA ILE A 67 -2.30 -12.82 -6.67
C ILE A 67 -3.56 -13.20 -7.42
N ALA A 68 -3.89 -12.42 -8.45
CA ALA A 68 -5.08 -12.60 -9.28
C ALA A 68 -4.69 -12.67 -10.74
N GLU A 69 -5.65 -12.99 -11.61
CA GLU A 69 -5.38 -13.06 -13.04
C GLU A 69 -4.90 -11.69 -13.57
N GLY A 70 -3.70 -11.67 -14.14
CA GLY A 70 -3.12 -10.46 -14.71
C GLY A 70 -2.61 -9.43 -13.70
N ARG A 71 -2.66 -9.67 -12.39
CA ARG A 71 -2.11 -8.73 -11.39
C ARG A 71 -1.58 -9.39 -10.12
N VAL A 72 -0.64 -8.70 -9.46
CA VAL A 72 -0.12 -9.02 -8.13
C VAL A 72 -0.22 -7.77 -7.27
N VAL A 73 -0.76 -7.90 -6.07
CA VAL A 73 -0.88 -6.81 -5.09
C VAL A 73 0.14 -7.04 -3.99
N LEU A 74 0.90 -6.00 -3.68
CA LEU A 74 1.88 -5.97 -2.60
C LEU A 74 1.54 -4.84 -1.63
N GLU A 75 1.76 -5.08 -0.36
CA GLU A 75 1.61 -4.10 0.70
C GLU A 75 2.99 -3.81 1.32
N GLY A 76 3.43 -2.57 1.21
CA GLY A 76 4.64 -2.05 1.84
C GLY A 76 4.45 -1.84 3.34
N LYS A 77 5.56 -1.71 4.08
CA LYS A 77 5.54 -1.50 5.54
C LYS A 77 4.82 -0.24 5.98
N ASP A 78 4.81 0.79 5.13
CA ASP A 78 4.21 2.09 5.43
C ASP A 78 2.74 2.19 4.97
N GLY A 79 2.09 1.05 4.68
CA GLY A 79 0.71 1.02 4.18
C GLY A 79 0.56 1.42 2.70
N GLU A 80 1.67 1.48 1.97
CA GLU A 80 1.67 1.65 0.52
C GLU A 80 1.17 0.37 -0.16
N THR A 81 0.21 0.48 -1.06
CA THR A 81 -0.27 -0.64 -1.87
C THR A 81 0.27 -0.52 -3.29
N VAL A 82 1.03 -1.52 -3.72
CA VAL A 82 1.61 -1.61 -5.06
C VAL A 82 0.84 -2.67 -5.84
N VAL A 83 0.24 -2.28 -6.95
CA VAL A 83 -0.45 -3.19 -7.86
C VAL A 83 0.39 -3.34 -9.12
N VAL A 84 0.92 -4.53 -9.33
CA VAL A 84 1.71 -4.88 -10.51
C VAL A 84 0.82 -5.64 -11.49
N ARG A 85 0.48 -5.02 -12.62
CA ARG A 85 -0.32 -5.64 -13.68
C ARG A 85 0.57 -6.18 -14.79
N LEU A 86 0.22 -7.35 -15.31
CA LEU A 86 0.86 -7.97 -16.47
C LEU A 86 -0.14 -8.04 -17.62
N GLU A 87 -0.03 -7.11 -18.57
CA GLU A 87 -0.93 -7.02 -19.73
C GLU A 87 -0.13 -7.26 -21.01
N LYS A 88 -0.43 -8.33 -21.74
CA LYS A 88 0.23 -8.68 -23.02
C LYS A 88 1.78 -8.72 -22.91
N GLY A 89 2.29 -9.22 -21.79
CA GLY A 89 3.74 -9.29 -21.50
C GLY A 89 4.38 -7.96 -21.11
N ARG A 90 3.59 -6.88 -20.96
CA ARG A 90 4.05 -5.60 -20.43
C ARG A 90 3.66 -5.46 -18.98
N GLN A 91 4.61 -5.06 -18.16
CA GLN A 91 4.40 -4.75 -16.76
C GLN A 91 3.94 -3.30 -16.61
N ARG A 92 2.89 -3.08 -15.81
CA ARG A 92 2.48 -1.77 -15.31
C ARG A 92 2.51 -1.82 -13.79
N ILE A 93 3.09 -0.80 -13.18
CA ILE A 93 3.17 -0.67 -11.72
C ILE A 93 2.31 0.52 -11.35
N GLU A 94 1.28 0.28 -10.55
CA GLU A 94 0.39 1.31 -9.98
C GLU A 94 0.64 1.35 -8.48
N THR A 95 1.13 2.49 -7.98
CA THR A 95 1.36 2.70 -6.56
C THR A 95 0.22 3.55 -6.00
N TYR A 96 -0.39 3.07 -4.93
CA TYR A 96 -1.39 3.78 -4.15
C TYR A 96 -0.87 3.99 -2.73
N GLN A 97 -0.69 5.25 -2.32
CA GLN A 97 -0.61 5.55 -0.89
C GLN A 97 -2.02 5.53 -0.32
N ARG A 98 -2.24 4.77 0.76
CA ARG A 98 -3.40 4.99 1.61
C ARG A 98 -3.23 6.36 2.25
N LEU A 99 -3.76 7.40 1.58
CA LEU A 99 -3.96 8.70 2.20
C LEU A 99 -4.84 8.43 3.41
N GLY A 100 -4.29 8.60 4.60
CA GLY A 100 -4.88 8.17 5.86
C GLY A 100 -6.39 8.32 5.90
N GLU A 101 -7.09 7.21 5.77
CA GLU A 101 -8.50 7.14 6.10
C GLU A 101 -8.53 7.27 7.62
N SER A 102 -8.60 8.51 8.09
CA SER A 102 -8.92 8.81 9.48
C SER A 102 -10.24 8.12 9.73
N ALA A 103 -10.19 6.96 10.41
CA ALA A 103 -11.37 6.18 10.71
C ALA A 103 -12.42 7.16 11.26
N PRO A 104 -13.63 7.22 10.67
CA PRO A 104 -14.66 8.11 11.18
C PRO A 104 -14.80 7.80 12.67
N PRO A 105 -14.78 8.82 13.56
CA PRO A 105 -14.93 8.57 14.97
C PRO A 105 -16.21 7.76 15.16
N MET A 106 -16.07 6.51 15.64
CA MET A 106 -17.23 5.73 16.06
C MET A 106 -17.83 6.46 17.26
N THR A 107 -18.83 7.29 17.00
CA THR A 107 -19.68 7.84 18.06
C THR A 107 -20.53 6.68 18.55
N VAL A 108 -20.04 5.99 19.59
CA VAL A 108 -20.87 5.06 20.36
C VAL A 108 -21.96 5.90 21.01
N PRO A 109 -23.25 5.65 20.75
CA PRO A 109 -24.32 6.28 21.52
C PRO A 109 -24.12 5.88 22.98
N ALA A 110 -23.99 6.87 23.86
CA ALA A 110 -24.05 6.64 25.28
C ALA A 110 -25.48 6.19 25.63
N ASP A 111 -25.74 4.89 25.56
CA ASP A 111 -26.86 4.26 26.24
C ASP A 111 -26.66 4.45 27.74
N GLY A 112 -27.34 5.44 28.28
CA GLY A 112 -27.15 5.81 29.67
C GLY A 112 -28.11 6.91 30.11
N ASP A 113 -29.42 6.69 29.98
CA ASP A 113 -30.31 7.31 30.95
C ASP A 113 -31.36 6.31 31.46
N ALA A 114 -31.14 5.94 32.72
CA ALA A 114 -31.84 4.97 33.50
C ALA A 114 -33.14 5.58 34.04
N GLY A 115 -34.24 5.37 33.33
CA GLY A 115 -35.59 5.66 33.83
C GLY A 115 -36.13 4.56 34.75
N LEU A 116 -35.50 4.36 35.91
CA LEU A 116 -36.06 3.56 37.01
C LEU A 116 -37.22 4.32 37.67
N ALA A 117 -38.46 3.96 37.33
CA ALA A 117 -39.63 4.33 38.11
C ALA A 117 -40.60 3.13 38.21
N LEU A 118 -40.44 2.33 39.25
CA LEU A 118 -41.47 1.38 39.69
C LEU A 118 -42.25 2.00 40.86
N PRO A 119 -43.57 2.23 40.74
CA PRO A 119 -44.37 2.69 41.85
C PRO A 119 -44.64 1.56 42.86
N SER A 120 -44.39 1.88 44.14
CA SER A 120 -44.80 1.11 45.31
C SER A 120 -46.31 0.83 45.32
N GLY A 121 -46.69 -0.43 45.09
CA GLY A 121 -48.03 -0.94 45.30
C GLY A 121 -48.16 -1.64 46.65
N SER A 122 -48.43 -0.84 47.68
CA SER A 122 -48.90 -1.28 49.00
C SER A 122 -50.38 -1.69 48.91
N GLY A 123 -50.75 -2.87 49.42
CA GLY A 123 -52.14 -3.12 49.80
C GLY A 123 -52.64 -4.56 49.73
N ALA A 124 -52.58 -5.23 50.89
CA ALA A 124 -53.65 -6.03 51.50
C ALA A 124 -54.53 -6.94 50.63
N ARG A 125 -54.61 -8.22 51.02
CA ARG A 125 -55.86 -8.77 51.61
C ARG A 125 -55.61 -10.12 52.30
N GLN A 126 -56.33 -10.27 53.40
CA GLN A 126 -56.53 -11.48 54.20
C GLN A 126 -57.33 -12.52 53.43
#